data_AF-A0A959HJM2-F1
#
_entry.id   AF-A0A959HJM2-F1
#
_cell.length_a   1.000
_cell.length_b   1.000
_cell.length_c   1.000
_cell.angle_alpha   90.00
_cell.angle_beta   90.00
_cell.angle_gamma   90.00
#
_symmetry.space_group_name_H-M   'P 1'
#
loop_
_entity.id
_entity.type
_entity.pdbx_description
1 polymer ?
#
loop_
_entity_poly.entity_id
_entity_poly.type
_entity_poly.pdbx_seq_one_letter_code
_entity_poly.pdbx_strand_id
1 'polypeptide(L)'
;MPQRTIITAGEVVRYSPESQKFPPNAALPHIERKEKAFARSFLGVDFYQALLGDLVDTAGMKAWSPATTYSQGDIVDYFGMVLKSLVATNSVNPCEDVAGESWEAVKKFTSDCYETMWAEGLRDYLAYTVMASAIDHTTFPASAKGVGEWSDDASGLRSASYNIFVARKNKLLSDASEALENLKDWLRREHDDADSLCDFSDVLWIQDCRKKPPFSRGRRFHFANRNKKQQW
;
A
#
# COMPACT_ATOMS: atom_id res chain seq x y z
N MET A 1 -19.58 10.74 -5.56
CA MET A 1 -18.31 11.50 -5.50
C MET A 1 -17.19 10.50 -5.24
N PRO A 2 -16.02 10.61 -5.89
CA PRO A 2 -14.89 9.75 -5.56
C PRO A 2 -14.57 9.92 -4.07
N GLN A 3 -14.53 8.83 -3.31
CA GLN A 3 -14.18 8.85 -1.90
C GLN A 3 -12.69 9.19 -1.75
N ARG A 4 -12.35 9.99 -0.74
CA ARG A 4 -10.95 10.28 -0.38
C ARG A 4 -10.28 8.97 0.03
N THR A 5 -9.16 8.63 -0.61
CA THR A 5 -8.35 7.45 -0.32
C THR A 5 -7.01 7.86 0.27
N ILE A 6 -6.36 6.96 1.00
CA ILE A 6 -5.03 7.19 1.57
C ILE A 6 -3.99 7.21 0.44
N ILE A 7 -3.91 6.14 -0.35
CA ILE A 7 -2.99 6.05 -1.48
C ILE A 7 -3.65 6.56 -2.76
N THR A 8 -2.86 7.22 -3.60
CA THR A 8 -3.24 7.67 -4.94
C THR A 8 -2.72 6.71 -5.99
N ALA A 9 -3.28 6.78 -7.20
CA ALA A 9 -2.82 5.94 -8.31
C ALA A 9 -1.36 6.19 -8.70
N GLY A 10 -0.88 7.44 -8.62
CA GLY A 10 0.53 7.77 -8.88
C GLY A 10 1.46 7.14 -7.84
N GLU A 11 1.09 7.22 -6.57
CA GLU A 11 1.84 6.58 -5.47
C GLU A 11 1.89 5.06 -5.61
N VAL A 12 0.79 4.42 -6.04
CA VAL A 12 0.78 2.97 -6.30
C VAL A 12 1.84 2.59 -7.33
N VAL A 13 1.91 3.31 -8.45
CA VAL A 13 2.92 3.03 -9.49
C VAL A 13 4.33 3.32 -8.97
N ARG A 14 4.52 4.46 -8.29
CA ARG A 14 5.81 4.90 -7.77
C ARG A 14 6.41 3.93 -6.76
N TYR A 15 5.61 3.47 -5.80
CA TYR A 15 6.10 2.62 -4.71
C TYR A 15 6.08 1.14 -5.08
N SER A 16 5.38 0.73 -6.13
CA SER A 16 5.48 -0.63 -6.67
C SER A 16 6.81 -0.87 -7.39
N PRO A 17 7.33 -2.11 -7.42
CA PRO A 17 8.54 -2.47 -8.17
C PRO A 17 8.27 -2.62 -9.68
N GLU A 18 7.12 -2.15 -10.16
CA GLU A 18 6.75 -2.22 -11.57
C GLU A 18 7.30 -1.02 -12.35
N SER A 19 7.23 -1.09 -13.68
CA SER A 19 7.67 0.03 -14.51
C SER A 19 6.86 1.28 -14.19
N GLN A 20 7.54 2.43 -14.06
CA GLN A 20 6.91 3.74 -13.98
C GLN A 20 6.04 4.08 -15.22
N LYS A 21 6.12 3.26 -16.28
CA LYS A 21 5.25 3.33 -17.46
C LYS A 21 3.88 2.68 -17.25
N PHE A 22 3.65 1.98 -16.13
CA PHE A 22 2.35 1.38 -15.83
C PHE A 22 1.29 2.50 -15.71
N PRO A 23 0.14 2.39 -16.38
CA PRO A 23 -0.85 3.46 -16.38
C PRO A 23 -1.51 3.61 -15.00
N PRO A 24 -1.37 4.76 -14.31
CA PRO A 24 -1.95 4.96 -12.98
C PRO A 24 -3.47 4.71 -12.95
N ASN A 25 -4.17 5.06 -14.04
CA ASN A 25 -5.62 4.87 -14.16
C ASN A 25 -6.07 3.40 -14.00
N ALA A 26 -5.22 2.43 -14.29
CA ALA A 26 -5.53 1.03 -14.08
C ALA A 26 -5.57 0.64 -12.59
N ALA A 27 -4.88 1.38 -11.72
CA ALA A 27 -4.89 1.15 -10.28
C ALA A 27 -6.14 1.73 -9.59
N LEU A 28 -6.71 2.82 -10.13
CA LEU A 28 -7.83 3.55 -9.53
C LEU A 28 -9.00 2.67 -9.05
N PRO A 29 -9.52 1.71 -9.84
CA PRO A 29 -10.67 0.89 -9.43
C PRO A 29 -10.36 -0.04 -8.24
N HIS A 30 -9.09 -0.26 -7.94
CA HIS A 30 -8.64 -1.21 -6.92
C HIS A 30 -8.34 -0.56 -5.59
N ILE A 31 -7.96 0.72 -5.57
CA ILE A 31 -7.52 1.45 -4.37
C ILE A 31 -8.58 1.37 -3.28
N GLU A 32 -9.77 1.92 -3.52
CA GLU A 32 -10.83 2.01 -2.52
C GLU A 32 -11.20 0.63 -1.95
N ARG A 33 -11.30 -0.38 -2.82
CA ARG A 33 -11.64 -1.74 -2.43
C ARG A 33 -10.57 -2.36 -1.52
N LYS A 34 -9.29 -2.12 -1.81
CA LYS A 34 -8.17 -2.64 -1.03
C LYS A 34 -8.03 -1.92 0.30
N GLU A 35 -8.11 -0.60 0.30
CA GLU A 35 -8.09 0.19 1.53
C GLU A 35 -9.25 -0.19 2.45
N LYS A 36 -10.49 -0.28 1.96
CA LYS A 36 -11.63 -0.70 2.78
C LYS A 36 -11.52 -2.14 3.28
N ALA A 37 -10.92 -3.04 2.50
CA ALA A 37 -10.66 -4.39 2.98
C ALA A 37 -9.65 -4.36 4.14
N PHE A 38 -8.55 -3.64 3.98
CA PHE A 38 -7.52 -3.48 5.00
C PHE A 38 -8.03 -2.75 6.25
N ALA A 39 -8.81 -1.69 6.08
CA ALA A 39 -9.44 -0.95 7.16
C ALA A 39 -10.34 -1.85 8.01
N ARG A 40 -11.11 -2.76 7.39
CA ARG A 40 -11.99 -3.68 8.12
C ARG A 40 -11.24 -4.80 8.84
N SER A 41 -10.11 -5.27 8.30
CA SER A 41 -9.41 -6.44 8.82
C SER A 41 -8.22 -6.14 9.72
N PHE A 42 -7.62 -4.95 9.62
CA PHE A 42 -6.35 -4.63 10.27
C PHE A 42 -6.37 -3.29 11.00
N LEU A 43 -6.73 -2.19 10.34
CA LEU A 43 -6.68 -0.87 10.96
C LEU A 43 -7.84 -0.61 11.93
N GLY A 44 -9.03 -1.07 11.61
CA GLY A 44 -10.27 -0.57 12.21
C GLY A 44 -10.83 0.60 11.39
N VAL A 45 -12.16 0.67 11.30
CA VAL A 45 -12.85 1.69 10.50
C VAL A 45 -12.60 3.09 11.07
N ASP A 46 -12.61 3.23 12.39
CA ASP A 46 -12.43 4.52 13.05
C ASP A 46 -11.01 5.07 12.89
N PHE A 47 -9.99 4.22 13.08
CA PHE A 47 -8.60 4.58 12.81
C PHE A 47 -8.36 4.95 11.35
N TYR A 48 -9.00 4.23 10.41
CA TYR A 48 -8.95 4.57 8.99
C TYR A 48 -9.57 5.95 8.69
N GLN A 49 -10.67 6.33 9.35
CA GLN A 49 -11.24 7.67 9.21
C GLN A 49 -10.31 8.74 9.81
N ALA A 50 -9.66 8.45 10.94
CA ALA A 50 -8.66 9.35 11.53
C ALA A 50 -7.50 9.60 10.56
N LEU A 51 -6.95 8.55 9.94
CA LEU A 51 -5.92 8.68 8.90
C LEU A 51 -6.39 9.54 7.72
N LEU A 52 -7.61 9.34 7.22
CA LEU A 52 -8.17 10.15 6.13
C LEU A 52 -8.34 11.63 6.52
N GLY A 53 -8.62 11.91 7.80
CA GLY A 53 -8.73 13.26 8.35
C GLY A 53 -7.39 13.97 8.46
N ASP A 54 -6.31 13.23 8.72
CA ASP A 54 -4.95 13.74 8.91
C ASP A 54 -4.15 13.88 7.59
N LEU A 55 -4.72 13.45 6.46
CA LEU A 55 -4.10 13.65 5.15
C LEU A 55 -3.89 15.14 4.85
N VAL A 56 -2.66 15.49 4.49
CA VAL A 56 -2.31 16.83 4.02
C VAL A 56 -3.17 17.20 2.82
N ASP A 57 -3.69 18.43 2.83
CA ASP A 57 -4.47 18.93 1.69
C ASP A 57 -3.53 19.29 0.54
N THR A 58 -3.64 18.54 -0.54
CA THR A 58 -2.93 18.76 -1.81
C THR A 58 -3.87 19.18 -2.93
N ALA A 59 -5.07 19.67 -2.57
CA ALA A 59 -6.04 20.17 -3.54
C ALA A 59 -5.42 21.28 -4.41
N GLY A 60 -5.64 21.16 -5.72
CA GLY A 60 -5.15 22.14 -6.69
C GLY A 60 -3.72 21.93 -7.16
N MET A 61 -3.02 20.89 -6.68
CA MET A 61 -1.72 20.50 -7.24
C MET A 61 -1.85 20.19 -8.73
N LYS A 62 -0.84 20.58 -9.51
CA LYS A 62 -0.76 20.29 -10.94
C LYS A 62 0.41 19.35 -11.20
N ALA A 63 0.30 18.56 -12.26
CA ALA A 63 1.45 17.79 -12.74
C ALA A 63 2.62 18.74 -13.02
N TRP A 64 3.81 18.34 -12.58
CA TRP A 64 5.03 19.07 -12.90
C TRP A 64 5.25 19.11 -14.42
N SER A 65 5.73 20.24 -14.93
CA SER A 65 5.99 20.45 -16.35
C SER A 65 7.33 21.15 -16.56
N PRO A 66 8.18 20.66 -17.48
CA PRO A 66 9.47 21.30 -17.78
C PRO A 66 9.33 22.68 -18.41
N ALA A 67 8.14 23.04 -18.91
CA ALA A 67 7.87 24.34 -19.53
C ALA A 67 7.34 25.39 -18.54
N THR A 68 7.19 25.03 -17.27
CA THR A 68 6.60 25.90 -16.25
C THR A 68 7.67 26.35 -15.25
N THR A 69 7.63 27.63 -14.89
CA THR A 69 8.42 28.17 -13.78
C THR A 69 7.53 28.30 -12.56
N TYR A 70 8.03 27.81 -11.42
CA TYR A 70 7.27 27.72 -10.18
C TYR A 70 7.69 28.79 -9.18
N SER A 71 6.73 29.29 -8.41
CA SER A 71 6.97 30.21 -7.29
C SER A 71 7.41 29.42 -6.05
N GLN A 72 8.02 30.11 -5.08
CA GLN A 72 8.30 29.50 -3.78
C GLN A 72 6.98 29.09 -3.12
N GLY A 73 6.92 27.86 -2.63
CA GLY A 73 5.74 27.27 -2.00
C GLY A 73 4.76 26.59 -2.96
N ASP A 74 4.96 26.67 -4.28
CA ASP A 74 4.13 25.96 -5.25
C ASP A 74 4.24 24.45 -5.07
N ILE A 75 3.10 23.75 -5.16
CA ILE A 75 3.01 22.29 -5.00
C ILE A 75 2.74 21.64 -6.37
N VAL A 76 3.51 20.60 -6.68
CA VAL A 76 3.43 19.86 -7.94
C VAL A 76 3.40 18.35 -7.70
N ASP A 77 2.77 17.62 -8.63
CA ASP A 77 2.86 16.17 -8.71
C ASP A 77 3.96 15.77 -9.71
N TYR A 78 5.02 15.13 -9.20
CA TYR A 78 6.13 14.59 -9.97
C TYR A 78 6.14 13.06 -9.89
N PHE A 79 5.49 12.42 -10.88
CA PHE A 79 5.35 10.96 -10.96
C PHE A 79 4.84 10.32 -9.66
N GLY A 80 3.77 10.89 -9.07
CA GLY A 80 3.17 10.41 -7.83
C GLY A 80 3.86 10.88 -6.56
N MET A 81 4.88 11.74 -6.66
CA MET A 81 5.49 12.41 -5.51
C MET A 81 5.03 13.86 -5.48
N VAL A 82 4.44 14.26 -4.36
CA VAL A 82 4.05 15.64 -4.13
C VAL A 82 5.27 16.42 -3.68
N LEU A 83 5.66 17.42 -4.46
CA LEU A 83 6.83 18.26 -4.19
C LEU A 83 6.39 19.70 -3.97
N LYS A 84 7.09 20.39 -3.08
CA LYS A 84 6.95 21.82 -2.83
C LYS A 84 8.21 22.55 -3.28
N SER A 85 8.05 23.61 -4.05
CA SER A 85 9.16 24.45 -4.48
C SER A 85 9.71 25.27 -3.29
N LEU A 86 11.02 25.24 -3.07
CA LEU A 86 11.70 25.97 -2.01
C LEU A 86 12.19 27.34 -2.45
N VAL A 87 12.33 27.56 -3.77
CA VAL A 87 12.88 28.79 -4.34
C VAL A 87 11.86 29.49 -5.24
N ALA A 88 11.99 30.81 -5.34
CA ALA A 88 11.22 31.59 -6.29
C ALA A 88 11.76 31.36 -7.71
N THR A 89 10.88 31.42 -8.71
CA THR A 89 11.23 31.19 -10.12
C THR A 89 11.94 29.86 -10.39
N ASN A 90 11.53 28.80 -9.70
CA ASN A 90 12.10 27.47 -9.84
C ASN A 90 11.80 26.87 -11.22
N SER A 91 12.84 26.59 -11.99
CA SER A 91 12.78 25.87 -13.27
C SER A 91 13.61 24.58 -13.25
N VAL A 92 14.11 24.18 -12.08
CA VAL A 92 14.95 22.99 -11.92
C VAL A 92 14.07 21.75 -12.05
N ASN A 93 14.52 20.78 -12.83
CA ASN A 93 13.84 19.49 -12.90
C ASN A 93 14.03 18.74 -11.57
N PRO A 94 12.96 18.25 -10.91
CA PRO A 94 13.08 17.52 -9.66
C PRO A 94 14.04 16.33 -9.69
N CYS A 95 14.28 15.68 -10.84
CA CYS A 95 15.29 14.60 -10.90
C CYS A 95 16.74 15.09 -10.92
N GLU A 96 16.96 16.38 -11.18
CA GLU A 96 18.29 17.01 -11.23
C GLU A 96 18.63 17.71 -9.91
N ASP A 97 17.66 17.91 -9.03
CA ASP A 97 17.84 18.52 -7.71
C ASP A 97 18.38 17.51 -6.69
N VAL A 98 19.62 17.07 -6.91
CA VAL A 98 20.29 16.08 -6.05
C VAL A 98 20.54 16.63 -4.64
N ALA A 99 20.70 17.95 -4.51
CA ALA A 99 20.96 18.62 -3.24
C ALA A 99 19.68 18.88 -2.41
N GLY A 100 18.50 18.82 -3.03
CA GLY A 100 17.22 19.11 -2.37
C GLY A 100 17.07 20.59 -2.02
N GLU A 101 17.70 21.48 -2.79
CA GLU A 101 17.69 22.93 -2.54
C GLU A 101 16.50 23.61 -3.21
N SER A 102 15.94 22.99 -4.25
CA SER A 102 14.86 23.56 -5.06
C SER A 102 13.51 22.91 -4.76
N TRP A 103 13.49 21.64 -4.38
CA TRP A 103 12.29 20.83 -4.15
C TRP A 103 12.34 20.07 -2.83
N GLU A 104 11.26 20.13 -2.08
CA GLU A 104 11.04 19.35 -0.86
C GLU A 104 9.87 18.39 -1.05
N ALA A 105 10.02 17.14 -0.63
CA ALA A 105 8.90 16.20 -0.60
C ALA A 105 7.89 16.58 0.49
N VAL A 106 6.64 16.77 0.08
CA VAL A 106 5.55 17.08 1.01
C VAL A 106 5.18 15.80 1.77
N LYS A 107 5.08 15.90 3.10
CA LYS A 107 4.58 14.82 3.95
C LYS A 107 3.18 14.40 3.52
N LYS A 108 2.87 13.11 3.64
CA LYS A 108 1.56 12.57 3.36
C LYS A 108 0.54 12.96 4.43
N PHE A 109 0.98 12.95 5.68
CA PHE A 109 0.17 13.18 6.87
C PHE A 109 0.63 14.43 7.63
N THR A 110 -0.31 15.11 8.31
CA THR A 110 0.04 16.22 9.18
C THR A 110 0.72 15.76 10.47
N SER A 111 0.39 14.56 10.94
CA SER A 111 1.01 13.91 12.09
C SER A 111 2.30 13.19 11.71
N ASP A 112 3.39 13.46 12.44
CA ASP A 112 4.66 12.76 12.27
C ASP A 112 4.55 11.25 12.55
N CYS A 113 3.66 10.86 13.46
CA CYS A 113 3.37 9.45 13.75
C CYS A 113 2.79 8.70 12.56
N TYR A 114 1.82 9.32 11.86
CA TYR A 114 1.22 8.71 10.68
C TYR A 114 2.15 8.77 9.48
N GLU A 115 2.98 9.82 9.37
CA GLU A 115 4.03 9.89 8.36
C GLU A 115 5.07 8.78 8.54
N THR A 116 5.44 8.48 9.79
CA THR A 116 6.37 7.38 10.08
C THR A 116 5.71 6.04 9.79
N MET A 117 4.47 5.82 10.25
CA MET A 117 3.68 4.63 9.93
C MET A 117 3.55 4.40 8.42
N TRP A 118 3.37 5.49 7.64
CA TRP A 118 3.35 5.47 6.19
C TRP A 118 4.64 4.91 5.61
N ALA A 119 5.78 5.43 6.06
CA ALA A 119 7.11 5.05 5.59
C ALA A 119 7.54 3.63 6.00
N GLU A 120 7.12 3.17 7.18
CA GLU A 120 7.53 1.88 7.77
C GLU A 120 6.91 0.65 7.10
N GLY A 121 5.78 0.82 6.40
CA GLY A 121 5.23 -0.28 5.61
C GLY A 121 3.81 -0.11 5.09
N LEU A 122 3.04 0.84 5.63
CA LEU A 122 1.65 1.06 5.18
C LEU A 122 1.58 1.40 3.68
N ARG A 123 2.48 2.29 3.23
CA ARG A 123 2.61 2.69 1.83
C ARG A 123 2.87 1.52 0.90
N ASP A 124 3.89 0.73 1.24
CA ASP A 124 4.38 -0.35 0.39
C ASP A 124 3.35 -1.49 0.36
N TYR A 125 2.74 -1.81 1.50
CA TYR A 125 1.63 -2.76 1.59
C TYR A 125 0.46 -2.36 0.67
N LEU A 126 0.00 -1.11 0.74
CA LEU A 126 -1.10 -0.63 -0.10
C LEU A 126 -0.70 -0.62 -1.58
N ALA A 127 0.48 -0.11 -1.91
CA ALA A 127 0.98 -0.06 -3.29
C ALA A 127 1.05 -1.47 -3.91
N TYR A 128 1.66 -2.44 -3.22
CA TYR A 128 1.83 -3.79 -3.74
C TYR A 128 0.50 -4.54 -3.87
N THR A 129 -0.41 -4.42 -2.89
CA THR A 129 -1.71 -5.11 -2.94
C THR A 129 -2.64 -4.55 -4.01
N VAL A 130 -2.61 -3.23 -4.22
CA VAL A 130 -3.34 -2.57 -5.31
C VAL A 130 -2.74 -2.94 -6.65
N MET A 131 -1.41 -2.84 -6.79
CA MET A 131 -0.70 -3.17 -8.03
C MET A 131 -0.93 -4.62 -8.44
N ALA A 132 -0.82 -5.58 -7.51
CA ALA A 132 -1.10 -7.00 -7.79
C ALA A 132 -2.53 -7.25 -8.31
N SER A 133 -3.49 -6.38 -7.99
CA SER A 133 -4.84 -6.45 -8.53
C SER A 133 -4.96 -5.75 -9.88
N ALA A 134 -4.27 -4.62 -10.06
CA ALA A 134 -4.27 -3.85 -11.28
C ALA A 134 -3.64 -4.65 -12.45
N ILE A 135 -2.47 -5.25 -12.24
CA ILE A 135 -1.77 -6.03 -13.27
C ILE A 135 -2.66 -7.17 -13.78
N ASP A 136 -3.36 -7.88 -12.88
CA ASP A 136 -4.26 -8.98 -13.23
C ASP A 136 -5.33 -8.58 -14.25
N HIS A 137 -5.96 -7.43 -14.04
CA HIS A 137 -7.02 -6.95 -14.92
C HIS A 137 -6.49 -6.27 -16.18
N THR A 138 -5.28 -5.74 -16.18
CA THR A 138 -4.65 -5.15 -17.37
C THR A 138 -4.03 -6.20 -18.30
N THR A 139 -3.49 -7.28 -17.74
CA THR A 139 -2.81 -8.33 -18.51
C THR A 139 -3.82 -9.26 -19.19
N PHE A 140 -4.93 -9.58 -18.50
CA PHE A 140 -5.98 -10.44 -19.02
C PHE A 140 -7.30 -9.68 -19.16
N PRO A 141 -7.41 -8.73 -20.10
CA PRO A 141 -8.62 -7.96 -20.28
C PRO A 141 -9.77 -8.88 -20.69
N ALA A 142 -10.84 -8.89 -19.90
CA ALA A 142 -12.07 -9.58 -20.21
C ALA A 142 -13.00 -8.67 -21.02
N SER A 143 -13.55 -9.19 -22.12
CA SER A 143 -14.57 -8.53 -22.94
C SER A 143 -15.77 -9.45 -23.14
N ALA A 144 -16.84 -8.96 -23.79
CA ALA A 144 -17.98 -9.79 -24.18
C ALA A 144 -17.60 -10.99 -25.08
N LYS A 145 -16.39 -11.00 -25.66
CA LYS A 145 -15.84 -12.09 -26.48
C LYS A 145 -14.96 -13.06 -25.69
N GLY A 146 -14.84 -12.88 -24.38
CA GLY A 146 -13.97 -13.67 -23.50
C GLY A 146 -12.74 -12.89 -23.01
N VAL A 147 -11.84 -13.61 -22.34
CA VAL A 147 -10.56 -13.10 -21.84
C VAL A 147 -9.54 -13.10 -22.98
N GLY A 148 -8.95 -11.94 -23.27
CA GLY A 148 -7.89 -11.80 -24.25
C GLY A 148 -6.51 -12.00 -23.62
N GLU A 149 -5.60 -12.63 -24.35
CA GLU A 149 -4.17 -12.61 -24.08
C GLU A 149 -3.49 -11.81 -25.20
N TRP A 150 -2.58 -10.91 -24.84
CA TRP A 150 -1.87 -10.12 -25.84
C TRP A 150 -0.93 -11.03 -26.64
N SER A 151 -1.07 -11.05 -27.96
CA SER A 151 -0.14 -11.71 -28.88
C SER A 151 1.06 -10.81 -29.20
N ASP A 152 2.12 -11.39 -29.77
CA ASP A 152 3.35 -10.70 -30.18
C ASP A 152 3.09 -9.32 -30.79
N ASP A 153 3.75 -8.30 -30.24
CA ASP A 153 3.74 -6.95 -30.81
C ASP A 153 4.91 -6.76 -31.79
N ALA A 154 4.84 -5.70 -32.61
CA ALA A 154 5.87 -5.36 -33.59
C ALA A 154 7.23 -4.98 -32.95
N SER A 155 7.31 -4.88 -31.62
CA SER A 155 8.56 -4.64 -30.89
C SER A 155 9.28 -5.92 -30.48
N GLY A 156 8.72 -7.10 -30.80
CA GLY A 156 9.30 -8.39 -30.46
C GLY A 156 9.14 -8.76 -28.98
N LEU A 157 8.31 -8.01 -28.25
CA LEU A 157 7.91 -8.33 -26.88
C LEU A 157 6.68 -9.22 -26.94
N ARG A 158 6.77 -10.35 -26.24
CA ARG A 158 5.69 -11.33 -26.10
C ARG A 158 5.15 -11.27 -24.68
N SER A 159 3.85 -11.47 -24.52
CA SER A 159 3.25 -11.61 -23.20
C SER A 159 3.95 -12.71 -22.40
N ALA A 160 4.15 -12.44 -21.12
CA ALA A 160 4.61 -13.47 -20.19
C ALA A 160 3.59 -14.61 -20.16
N SER A 161 4.07 -15.86 -20.08
CA SER A 161 3.17 -17.00 -19.90
C SER A 161 2.41 -16.88 -18.58
N TYR A 162 1.23 -17.50 -18.50
CA TYR A 162 0.41 -17.50 -17.29
C TYR A 162 1.20 -17.86 -16.02
N ASN A 163 2.11 -18.84 -16.09
CA ASN A 163 2.93 -19.24 -14.94
C ASN A 163 3.91 -18.14 -14.48
N ILE A 164 4.54 -17.42 -15.42
CA ILE A 164 5.43 -16.30 -15.09
C ILE A 164 4.62 -15.15 -14.49
N PHE A 165 3.46 -14.86 -15.07
CA PHE A 165 2.54 -13.85 -14.54
C PHE A 165 2.11 -14.18 -13.10
N VAL A 166 1.66 -15.41 -12.85
CA VAL A 166 1.24 -15.85 -11.51
C VAL A 166 2.41 -15.77 -10.53
N ALA A 167 3.62 -16.19 -10.94
CA ALA A 167 4.81 -16.07 -10.11
C ALA A 167 5.12 -14.61 -9.74
N ARG A 168 5.04 -13.67 -10.70
CA ARG A 168 5.25 -12.24 -10.45
C ARG A 168 4.18 -11.65 -9.52
N LYS A 169 2.89 -11.95 -9.76
CA LYS A 169 1.78 -11.54 -8.89
C LYS A 169 1.94 -12.07 -7.47
N ASN A 170 2.31 -13.34 -7.32
CA ASN A 170 2.55 -13.95 -6.01
C ASN A 170 3.78 -13.33 -5.32
N LYS A 171 4.82 -12.95 -6.07
CA LYS A 171 5.96 -12.23 -5.51
C LYS A 171 5.53 -10.86 -4.96
N LEU A 172 4.74 -10.08 -5.69
CA LEU A 172 4.17 -8.82 -5.19
C LEU A 172 3.36 -9.01 -3.90
N LEU A 173 2.55 -10.08 -3.82
CA LEU A 173 1.78 -10.38 -2.61
C LEU A 173 2.66 -10.86 -1.45
N SER A 174 3.77 -11.54 -1.73
CA SER A 174 4.79 -11.87 -0.73
C SER A 174 5.45 -10.61 -0.20
N ASP A 175 5.88 -9.71 -1.07
CA ASP A 175 6.52 -8.43 -0.70
C ASP A 175 5.54 -7.54 0.08
N ALA A 176 4.25 -7.57 -0.27
CA ALA A 176 3.20 -6.93 0.52
C ALA A 176 3.09 -7.52 1.92
N SER A 177 3.19 -8.84 2.04
CA SER A 177 3.14 -9.51 3.34
C SER A 177 4.35 -9.14 4.20
N GLU A 178 5.54 -9.06 3.61
CA GLU A 178 6.77 -8.60 4.28
C GLU A 178 6.62 -7.14 4.77
N ALA A 179 6.11 -6.24 3.93
CA ALA A 179 5.82 -4.85 4.32
C ALA A 179 4.80 -4.76 5.48
N LEU A 180 3.79 -5.65 5.48
CA LEU A 180 2.83 -5.72 6.56
C LEU A 180 3.44 -6.25 7.86
N GLU A 181 4.34 -7.23 7.81
CA GLU A 181 5.03 -7.71 9.01
C GLU A 181 5.95 -6.62 9.60
N ASN A 182 6.67 -5.87 8.76
CA ASN A 182 7.45 -4.72 9.23
C ASN A 182 6.57 -3.68 9.93
N LEU A 183 5.42 -3.35 9.33
CA LEU A 183 4.45 -2.44 9.93
C LEU A 183 3.91 -2.97 11.28
N LYS A 184 3.60 -4.27 11.37
CA LYS A 184 3.12 -4.90 12.62
C LYS A 184 4.16 -4.83 13.72
N ASP A 185 5.41 -5.16 13.42
CA ASP A 185 6.48 -5.14 14.39
C ASP A 185 6.79 -3.73 14.86
N TRP A 186 6.76 -2.76 13.94
CA TRP A 186 6.86 -1.34 14.26
C TRP A 186 5.71 -0.87 15.17
N LEU A 187 4.45 -1.13 14.79
CA LEU A 187 3.27 -0.74 15.57
C LEU A 187 3.29 -1.35 16.98
N ARG A 188 3.73 -2.60 17.11
CA ARG A 188 3.87 -3.26 18.41
C ARG A 188 4.94 -2.56 19.25
N ARG A 189 6.10 -2.28 18.66
CA ARG A 189 7.20 -1.60 19.36
C ARG A 189 6.77 -0.23 19.87
N GLU A 190 6.18 0.60 19.01
CA GLU A 190 5.71 1.94 19.40
C GLU A 190 4.61 1.89 20.46
N HIS A 191 3.71 0.92 20.38
CA HIS A 191 2.64 0.76 21.37
C HIS A 191 3.14 0.25 22.74
N ASP A 192 4.17 -0.60 22.76
CA ASP A 192 4.73 -1.15 24.00
C ASP A 192 5.76 -0.19 24.65
N ASP A 193 6.27 0.78 23.89
CA ASP A 193 7.20 1.81 24.38
C ASP A 193 6.44 2.90 25.15
N ALA A 194 6.76 3.03 26.44
CA ALA A 194 6.14 4.02 27.33
C ALA A 194 6.56 5.46 27.01
N ASP A 195 7.68 5.64 26.30
CA ASP A 195 8.20 6.94 25.89
C ASP A 195 7.77 7.32 24.46
N SER A 196 7.06 6.45 23.74
CA SER A 196 6.57 6.77 22.40
C SER A 196 5.50 7.87 22.46
N LEU A 197 5.66 8.86 21.58
CA LEU A 197 4.69 9.95 21.40
C LEU A 197 3.47 9.54 20.57
N CYS A 198 3.50 8.32 20.00
CA CYS A 198 2.50 7.85 19.05
C CYS A 198 1.57 6.82 19.68
N ASP A 199 0.27 7.13 19.74
CA ASP A 199 -0.75 6.19 20.23
C ASP A 199 -1.42 5.44 19.07
N PHE A 200 -1.22 4.12 19.04
CA PHE A 200 -1.83 3.20 18.08
C PHE A 200 -2.80 2.20 18.74
N SER A 201 -3.29 2.50 19.95
CA SER A 201 -4.22 1.65 20.69
C SER A 201 -5.56 1.43 19.97
N ASP A 202 -5.95 2.35 19.09
CA ASP A 202 -7.15 2.26 18.26
C ASP A 202 -6.99 1.39 17.01
N VAL A 203 -5.77 0.93 16.70
CA VAL A 203 -5.55 -0.02 15.60
C VAL A 203 -6.17 -1.37 15.96
N LEU A 204 -7.15 -1.83 15.17
CA LEU A 204 -7.87 -3.08 15.42
C LEU A 204 -6.94 -4.28 15.64
N TRP A 205 -5.87 -4.39 14.85
CA TRP A 205 -4.88 -5.46 15.02
C TRP A 205 -4.16 -5.40 16.36
N ILE A 206 -3.83 -4.21 16.89
CA ILE A 206 -3.21 -4.05 18.21
C ILE A 206 -4.18 -4.49 19.31
N GLN A 207 -5.45 -4.11 19.19
CA GLN A 207 -6.51 -4.52 20.12
C GLN A 207 -6.69 -6.05 20.13
N ASP A 208 -6.67 -6.68 18.95
CA ASP A 208 -6.81 -8.12 18.81
C ASP A 208 -5.56 -8.89 19.26
N CYS A 209 -4.35 -8.34 19.03
CA CYS A 209 -3.09 -8.96 19.43
C CYS A 209 -3.03 -9.21 20.96
N ARG A 210 -3.71 -8.39 21.76
CA ARG A 210 -3.76 -8.52 23.23
C ARG A 210 -4.94 -9.33 23.75
N LYS A 211 -5.92 -9.68 22.91
CA LYS A 211 -6.98 -10.62 23.31
C LYS A 211 -6.32 -11.98 23.51
N LYS A 212 -6.19 -12.41 24.78
CA LYS A 212 -5.78 -13.79 25.10
C LYS A 212 -6.62 -14.73 24.23
N PRO A 213 -6.02 -15.72 23.54
CA PRO A 213 -6.82 -16.71 22.84
C PRO A 213 -7.84 -17.28 23.83
N PRO A 214 -9.11 -17.44 23.45
CA PRO A 214 -10.08 -18.06 24.34
C PRO A 214 -9.45 -19.38 24.79
N PHE A 215 -9.36 -19.58 26.11
CA PHE A 215 -8.76 -20.78 26.70
C PHE A 215 -9.36 -21.99 25.96
N SER A 216 -8.59 -22.55 25.04
CA SER A 216 -8.94 -23.77 24.36
C SER A 216 -8.96 -24.79 25.47
N ARG A 217 -10.16 -25.17 25.95
CA ARG A 217 -10.33 -26.36 26.76
C ARG A 217 -9.83 -27.49 25.88
N GLY A 218 -8.55 -27.83 26.03
CA GLY A 218 -7.89 -28.84 25.21
C GLY A 218 -8.80 -30.05 25.14
N ARG A 219 -9.18 -30.44 23.92
CA ARG A 219 -9.90 -31.69 23.71
C ARG A 219 -9.04 -32.78 24.33
N ARG A 220 -9.44 -33.28 25.51
CA ARG A 220 -8.84 -34.45 26.12
C ARG A 220 -9.13 -35.60 25.18
N PHE A 221 -8.14 -35.99 24.39
CA PHE A 221 -8.20 -37.24 23.64
C PHE A 221 -8.20 -38.38 24.66
N HIS A 222 -9.39 -38.88 25.00
CA HIS A 222 -9.52 -40.12 25.75
C HIS A 222 -9.15 -41.27 24.81
N PHE A 223 -7.90 -41.71 24.87
CA PHE A 223 -7.50 -42.99 24.29
C PHE A 223 -8.23 -44.10 25.07
N ALA A 224 -9.30 -44.63 24.49
CA ALA A 224 -9.97 -45.81 25.03
C ALA A 224 -9.00 -47.00 24.91
N ASN A 225 -8.48 -47.44 26.05
CA ASN A 225 -7.57 -48.57 26.12
C ASN A 225 -8.36 -49.86 25.79
N ARG A 226 -8.30 -50.31 24.54
CA ARG A 226 -8.89 -51.59 24.10
C ARG A 226 -8.00 -52.75 24.57
N ASN A 227 -8.05 -53.07 25.86
CA ASN A 227 -7.64 -54.38 26.37
C ASN A 227 -8.88 -55.08 26.95
N LYS A 228 -9.76 -55.57 26.08
CA LYS A 228 -10.65 -56.68 26.44
C LYS A 228 -9.91 -57.97 26.13
N LYS A 229 -9.37 -58.58 27.20
CA LYS A 229 -8.89 -59.95 27.20
C LYS A 229 -9.99 -60.85 26.63
N GLN A 230 -9.66 -61.60 25.58
CA GLN A 230 -10.37 -62.83 25.26
C GLN A 230 -10.05 -63.84 26.37
N GLN A 231 -11.08 -64.35 27.04
CA GLN A 231 -11.01 -65.60 27.78
C GLN A 231 -12.22 -66.44 27.34
N TRP A 232 -11.90 -67.55 26.67
CA TRP A 232 -12.72 -68.77 26.66
C TRP A 232 -12.21 -69.64 27.81
#